data_AF-A0A0P9EUW2-F1
#
_entry.id   AF-A0A0P9EUW2-F1
#
_cell.length_a   1.000
_cell.length_b   1.000
_cell.length_c   1.000
_cell.angle_alpha   90.00
_cell.angle_beta   90.00
_cell.angle_gamma   90.00
#
_symmetry.space_group_name_H-M   'P 1'
#
loop_
_entity.id
_entity.type
_entity.pdbx_description
1 polymer ?
#
loop_
_entity_poly.entity_id
_entity_poly.type
_entity_poly.pdbx_seq_one_letter_code
_entity_poly.pdbx_strand_id
1 'polypeptide(L)'
;MDATVPLTTVFGYETSAFRKHCGLAKTHTTDALCVATLGSGEIVSPDCPNIYQISFRPRQTRRQFHDLPRKGTGRVRYQVNEELAGFRKGDVVRVKGRWVKQINSIYSDGYVAFKRVKGEPSRARPRDCRLLERERTIVWEQVA
;
A
#
# COMPACT_ATOMS: atom_id res chain seq x y z
N MET A 1 18.38 -21.47 32.37
CA MET A 1 17.28 -22.42 32.17
C MET A 1 16.61 -22.03 30.87
N ASP A 2 16.81 -22.81 29.81
CA ASP A 2 16.12 -22.59 28.54
C ASP A 2 14.65 -22.98 28.72
N ALA A 3 13.76 -22.00 28.64
CA ALA A 3 12.32 -22.25 28.65
C ALA A 3 11.94 -22.94 27.33
N THR A 4 11.66 -24.23 27.38
CA THR A 4 11.13 -24.99 26.25
C THR A 4 9.62 -24.81 26.23
N VAL A 5 9.10 -24.06 25.25
CA VAL A 5 7.64 -23.92 25.07
C VAL A 5 7.13 -25.16 24.35
N PRO A 6 6.11 -25.86 24.88
CA PRO A 6 5.54 -27.02 24.20
C PRO A 6 4.91 -26.60 22.86
N LEU A 7 5.27 -27.30 21.79
CA LEU A 7 4.69 -27.11 20.47
C LEU A 7 3.53 -28.08 20.26
N THR A 8 2.35 -27.55 19.95
CA THR A 8 1.17 -28.36 19.62
C THR A 8 0.78 -28.12 18.17
N THR A 9 0.54 -29.21 17.44
CA THR A 9 0.00 -29.14 16.08
C THR A 9 -1.51 -29.30 16.14
N VAL A 10 -2.24 -28.45 15.43
CA VAL A 10 -3.71 -28.49 15.34
C VAL A 10 -4.15 -28.63 13.90
N PHE A 11 -5.24 -29.34 13.66
CA PHE A 11 -5.79 -29.53 12.32
C PHE A 11 -6.89 -28.52 12.00
N GLY A 12 -7.03 -28.19 10.71
CA GLY A 12 -8.03 -27.22 10.25
C GLY A 12 -9.48 -27.61 10.53
N TYR A 13 -9.78 -28.91 10.68
CA TYR A 13 -11.13 -29.35 11.04
C TYR A 13 -11.46 -29.09 12.51
N GLU A 14 -10.47 -29.21 13.41
CA GLU A 14 -10.63 -28.98 14.86
C GLU A 14 -10.85 -27.50 15.13
N THR A 15 -10.04 -26.64 14.51
CA THR A 15 -10.17 -25.18 14.64
C THR A 15 -11.50 -24.69 14.04
N SER A 16 -11.94 -25.28 12.93
CA SER A 16 -13.25 -24.97 12.32
C SER A 16 -14.42 -25.39 13.22
N ALA A 17 -14.34 -26.54 13.87
CA ALA A 17 -15.36 -27.01 14.82
C ALA A 17 -15.41 -26.11 16.06
N PHE A 18 -14.25 -25.77 16.64
CA PHE A 18 -14.15 -24.87 17.79
C PHE A 18 -14.67 -23.46 17.47
N ARG A 19 -14.29 -22.88 16.33
CA ARG A 19 -14.81 -21.60 15.86
C ARG A 19 -16.34 -21.59 15.77
N LYS A 20 -16.94 -22.65 15.21
CA LYS A 20 -18.39 -22.79 15.08
C LYS A 20 -19.05 -22.95 16.45
N HIS A 21 -18.46 -23.73 17.35
CA HIS A 21 -18.92 -23.89 18.72
C HIS A 21 -18.99 -22.56 19.47
N CYS A 22 -17.96 -21.71 19.30
CA CYS A 22 -17.90 -20.38 19.89
C CYS A 22 -18.73 -19.32 19.14
N GLY A 23 -19.43 -19.68 18.05
CA GLY A 23 -20.24 -18.75 17.26
C GLY A 23 -19.46 -17.65 16.53
N LEU A 24 -18.15 -17.86 16.28
CA LEU A 24 -17.27 -16.81 15.74
C LEU A 24 -17.29 -16.79 14.20
N ALA A 25 -17.28 -15.59 13.62
CA ALA A 25 -17.19 -15.39 12.17
C ALA A 25 -15.84 -15.89 11.60
N LYS A 26 -15.84 -16.37 10.36
CA LYS A 26 -14.59 -16.85 9.72
C LYS A 26 -13.75 -15.65 9.30
N THR A 27 -12.60 -15.46 9.96
CA THR A 27 -11.58 -14.49 9.58
C THR A 27 -10.20 -15.07 9.87
N HIS A 28 -9.14 -14.54 9.25
CA HIS A 28 -7.77 -14.96 9.55
C HIS A 28 -7.41 -14.77 11.02
N THR A 29 -7.87 -13.67 11.64
CA THR A 29 -7.66 -13.38 13.07
C THR A 29 -8.36 -14.41 13.95
N THR A 30 -9.64 -14.68 13.67
CA THR A 30 -10.41 -15.67 14.43
C THR A 30 -9.80 -17.07 14.31
N ASP A 31 -9.37 -17.47 13.11
CA ASP A 31 -8.75 -18.77 12.89
C ASP A 31 -7.42 -18.88 13.66
N ALA A 32 -6.59 -17.81 13.69
CA ALA A 32 -5.35 -17.77 14.46
C ALA A 32 -5.58 -17.81 15.97
N LEU A 33 -6.59 -17.09 16.48
CA LEU A 33 -6.99 -17.16 17.89
C LEU A 33 -7.46 -18.57 18.25
N CYS A 34 -8.31 -19.18 17.41
CA CYS A 34 -8.75 -20.56 17.62
C CYS A 34 -7.59 -21.54 17.64
N VAL A 35 -6.57 -21.38 16.78
CA VAL A 35 -5.35 -22.19 16.81
C VAL A 35 -4.62 -22.03 18.15
N ALA A 36 -4.48 -20.79 18.64
CA ALA A 36 -3.75 -20.50 19.87
C ALA A 36 -4.47 -20.98 21.13
N THR A 37 -5.80 -20.96 21.15
CA THR A 37 -6.59 -21.26 22.36
C THR A 37 -7.28 -22.62 22.34
N LEU A 38 -7.21 -23.39 21.24
CA LEU A 38 -7.83 -24.72 21.15
C LEU A 38 -7.42 -25.64 22.31
N GLY A 39 -6.13 -25.64 22.66
CA GLY A 39 -5.59 -26.50 23.72
C GLY A 39 -6.02 -26.10 25.14
N SER A 40 -6.28 -24.81 25.37
CA SER A 40 -6.77 -24.31 26.67
C SER A 40 -8.30 -24.24 26.75
N GLY A 41 -8.98 -24.26 25.60
CA GLY A 41 -10.42 -23.98 25.51
C GLY A 41 -10.78 -22.52 25.80
N GLU A 42 -9.80 -21.62 25.91
CA GLU A 42 -10.05 -20.23 26.24
C GLU A 42 -10.75 -19.50 25.08
N ILE A 43 -11.83 -18.80 25.41
CA ILE A 43 -12.58 -17.99 24.44
C ILE A 43 -12.07 -16.55 24.55
N VAL A 44 -11.11 -16.21 23.69
CA VAL A 44 -10.59 -14.84 23.60
C VAL A 44 -11.45 -14.02 22.65
N SER A 45 -11.80 -12.80 23.07
CA SER A 45 -12.52 -11.86 22.21
C SER A 45 -11.73 -11.61 20.92
N PRO A 46 -12.35 -11.70 19.73
CA PRO A 46 -11.68 -11.37 18.48
C PRO A 46 -11.50 -9.87 18.28
N ASP A 47 -11.98 -9.04 19.21
CA ASP A 47 -11.90 -7.58 19.11
C ASP A 47 -10.44 -7.12 19.10
N CYS A 48 -9.99 -6.73 17.92
CA CYS A 48 -8.65 -6.25 17.66
C CYS A 48 -8.77 -4.79 17.21
N PRO A 49 -8.71 -3.81 18.14
CA PRO A 49 -8.89 -2.39 17.80
C PRO A 49 -7.80 -1.83 16.87
N ASN A 50 -6.70 -2.58 16.71
CA ASN A 50 -5.51 -2.22 15.96
C ASN A 50 -5.34 -3.10 14.72
N ILE A 51 -6.40 -3.33 13.95
CA ILE A 51 -6.27 -4.00 12.65
C ILE A 51 -5.83 -2.97 11.60
N TYR A 52 -4.73 -3.28 10.91
CA TYR A 52 -4.23 -2.48 9.81
C TYR A 52 -4.17 -3.30 8.54
N GLN A 53 -4.67 -2.74 7.44
CA GLN A 53 -4.39 -3.22 6.11
C GLN A 53 -3.04 -2.68 5.68
N ILE A 54 -2.09 -3.59 5.45
CA ILE A 54 -0.75 -3.25 4.96
C ILE A 54 -0.77 -3.41 3.44
N SER A 55 -0.46 -2.33 2.73
CA SER A 55 -0.25 -2.39 1.28
C SER A 55 1.11 -1.83 0.90
N PHE A 56 1.67 -2.33 -0.20
CA PHE A 56 2.93 -1.87 -0.75
C PHE A 56 2.66 -0.95 -1.92
N ARG A 57 3.29 0.23 -1.94
CA ARG A 57 3.22 1.10 -3.12
C ARG A 57 4.02 0.47 -4.25
N PRO A 58 3.44 0.29 -5.45
CA PRO A 58 4.19 -0.22 -6.58
C PRO A 58 5.29 0.78 -6.96
N ARG A 59 6.54 0.40 -6.68
CA ARG A 59 7.74 1.20 -6.98
C ARG A 59 8.07 1.28 -8.47
N GLN A 60 7.43 0.44 -9.29
CA GLN A 60 7.68 0.39 -10.72
C GLN A 60 6.93 1.54 -11.41
N THR A 61 7.55 2.70 -11.49
CA THR A 61 7.31 3.61 -12.62
C THR A 61 7.88 2.93 -13.86
N ARG A 62 7.08 2.81 -14.93
CA ARG A 62 7.55 2.25 -16.21
C ARG A 62 8.81 3.03 -16.59
N ARG A 63 9.97 2.37 -16.56
CA ARG A 63 11.27 3.00 -16.83
C ARG A 63 11.43 3.43 -18.29
N GLN A 64 10.59 2.87 -19.17
CA GLN A 64 10.69 3.04 -20.61
C GLN A 64 9.27 3.27 -21.15
N PHE A 65 9.09 4.40 -21.82
CA PHE A 65 7.91 4.68 -22.62
C PHE A 65 8.35 4.80 -24.09
N HIS A 66 7.46 4.41 -25.00
CA HIS A 66 7.66 4.62 -26.43
C HIS A 66 7.03 5.96 -26.80
N ASP A 67 7.83 6.87 -27.34
CA ASP A 67 7.32 8.09 -27.97
C ASP A 67 6.65 7.76 -29.31
N LEU A 68 5.97 8.74 -29.90
CA LEU A 68 5.52 8.69 -31.29
C LEU A 68 6.72 8.41 -32.23
N PRO A 69 6.52 7.69 -33.33
CA PRO A 69 7.59 7.39 -34.28
C PRO A 69 8.23 8.68 -34.82
N ARG A 70 9.56 8.77 -34.76
CA ARG A 70 10.33 9.88 -35.35
C ARG A 70 10.82 9.47 -36.74
N LYS A 71 10.76 10.40 -37.69
CA LYS A 71 11.18 10.18 -39.08
C LYS A 71 12.65 9.75 -39.10
N GLY A 72 12.93 8.56 -39.62
CA GLY A 72 14.29 8.01 -39.79
C GLY A 72 14.86 7.22 -38.60
N THR A 73 14.18 7.15 -37.45
CA THR A 73 14.73 6.48 -36.24
C THR A 73 13.76 5.49 -35.59
N GLY A 74 12.52 5.38 -36.08
CA GLY A 74 11.50 4.51 -35.50
C GLY A 74 10.96 5.02 -34.16
N ARG A 75 10.46 4.11 -33.31
CA ARG A 75 10.01 4.45 -31.94
C ARG A 75 11.22 4.69 -31.04
N VAL A 76 11.45 5.94 -30.67
CA VAL A 76 12.56 6.33 -29.79
C VAL A 76 12.21 5.97 -28.34
N ARG A 77 13.13 5.29 -27.65
CA ARG A 77 13.04 5.01 -26.22
C ARG A 77 13.33 6.30 -25.47
N TYR A 78 12.46 6.71 -24.54
CA TYR A 78 12.82 7.75 -23.59
C TYR A 78 12.69 7.26 -22.16
N GLN A 79 13.70 7.68 -21.37
CA GLN A 79 13.77 7.47 -19.93
C GLN A 79 12.93 8.58 -19.28
N VAL A 80 12.12 8.19 -18.30
CA VAL A 80 11.23 9.10 -17.59
C VAL A 80 12.01 10.34 -17.12
N ASN A 81 11.63 11.48 -17.69
CA ASN A 81 12.33 12.76 -17.79
C ASN A 81 13.27 13.11 -16.62
N GLU A 82 14.45 13.64 -16.95
CA GLU A 82 15.28 14.47 -16.03
C GLU A 82 14.42 15.53 -15.30
N GLU A 83 13.39 16.04 -15.99
CA GLU A 83 12.41 16.99 -15.47
C GLU A 83 11.63 16.51 -14.24
N LEU A 84 11.59 15.21 -13.93
CA LEU A 84 10.94 14.74 -12.71
C LEU A 84 11.64 15.22 -11.44
N ALA A 85 12.88 15.72 -11.53
CA ALA A 85 13.65 16.17 -10.37
C ALA A 85 13.68 15.13 -9.22
N GLY A 86 13.58 13.84 -9.56
CA GLY A 86 13.54 12.73 -8.62
C GLY A 86 12.21 12.49 -7.91
N PHE A 87 11.08 13.09 -8.32
CA PHE A 87 9.75 12.78 -7.78
C PHE A 87 9.30 11.35 -8.09
N ARG A 88 8.59 10.74 -7.14
CA ARG A 88 8.10 9.37 -7.21
C ARG A 88 6.61 9.26 -6.84
N LYS A 89 6.01 8.13 -7.16
CA LYS A 89 4.59 7.86 -6.85
C LYS A 89 4.44 7.60 -5.35
N GLY A 90 3.76 8.51 -4.66
CA GLY A 90 3.56 8.45 -3.21
C GLY A 90 4.27 9.58 -2.47
N ASP A 91 5.15 10.32 -3.14
CA ASP A 91 5.71 11.57 -2.61
C ASP A 91 4.57 12.54 -2.28
N VAL A 92 4.68 13.19 -1.13
CA VAL A 92 3.80 14.29 -0.72
C VAL A 92 4.48 15.60 -1.09
N VAL A 93 3.78 16.41 -1.87
CA VAL A 93 4.30 17.64 -2.47
C VAL A 93 3.39 18.82 -2.18
N ARG A 94 3.99 20.01 -2.08
CA ARG A 94 3.29 21.29 -2.10
C ARG A 94 3.20 21.78 -3.54
N VAL A 95 1.99 21.93 -4.06
CA VAL A 95 1.71 22.32 -5.44
C VAL A 95 1.34 23.80 -5.49
N LYS A 96 2.02 24.57 -6.36
CA LYS A 96 1.78 26.01 -6.55
C LYS A 96 1.79 26.80 -5.24
N GLY A 97 2.67 26.43 -4.31
CA GLY A 97 2.84 27.08 -3.01
C GLY A 97 1.71 26.89 -1.99
N ARG A 98 0.59 26.25 -2.36
CA ARG A 98 -0.63 26.25 -1.55
C ARG A 98 -1.14 24.86 -1.18
N TRP A 99 -1.18 23.92 -2.13
CA TRP A 99 -1.93 22.68 -1.96
C TRP A 99 -1.01 21.51 -1.58
N VAL A 100 -1.34 20.78 -0.51
CA VAL A 100 -0.61 19.56 -0.14
C VAL A 100 -1.26 18.38 -0.83
N LYS A 101 -0.52 17.70 -1.71
CA LYS A 101 -1.02 16.58 -2.51
C LYS A 101 -0.03 15.43 -2.53
N GLN A 102 -0.56 14.22 -2.63
CA GLN A 102 0.24 13.02 -2.89
C GLN A 102 0.26 12.72 -4.39
N ILE A 103 1.44 12.46 -4.94
CA ILE A 103 1.62 12.03 -6.33
C ILE A 103 1.06 10.62 -6.47
N ASN A 104 -0.05 10.47 -7.19
CA ASN A 104 -0.66 9.17 -7.46
C ASN A 104 -0.18 8.58 -8.77
N SER A 105 0.14 9.43 -9.74
CA SER A 105 0.60 9.01 -11.06
C SER A 105 1.56 10.02 -11.65
N ILE A 106 2.43 9.52 -12.51
CA ILE A 106 3.38 10.31 -13.28
C ILE A 106 3.11 9.94 -14.74
N TYR A 107 2.74 10.94 -15.53
CA TYR A 107 2.37 10.76 -16.92
C TYR A 107 3.57 10.85 -17.84
N SER A 108 3.41 10.27 -19.02
CA SER A 108 4.39 10.27 -20.11
C SER A 108 4.75 11.68 -20.59
N ASP A 109 3.83 12.64 -20.43
CA ASP A 109 4.00 14.05 -20.79
C ASP A 109 4.78 14.87 -19.74
N GLY A 110 5.24 14.22 -18.67
CA GLY A 110 6.02 14.84 -17.59
C GLY A 110 5.17 15.49 -16.49
N TYR A 111 3.83 15.38 -16.53
CA TYR A 111 2.98 15.84 -15.43
C TYR A 111 2.92 14.84 -14.28
N VAL A 112 2.87 15.36 -13.05
CA VAL A 112 2.49 14.61 -11.85
C VAL A 112 0.99 14.80 -11.60
N ALA A 113 0.30 13.72 -11.27
CA ALA A 113 -1.15 13.70 -11.09
C ALA A 113 -1.54 13.35 -9.65
N PHE A 114 -2.62 13.95 -9.19
CA PHE A 114 -3.11 13.89 -7.81
C PHE A 114 -4.56 13.41 -7.76
N LYS A 115 -5.04 13.05 -6.56
CA LYS A 115 -6.47 12.80 -6.34
C LYS A 115 -7.27 14.06 -6.65
N ARG A 116 -8.33 13.92 -7.46
CA ARG A 116 -9.22 15.02 -7.82
C ARG A 116 -9.98 15.49 -6.58
N VAL A 117 -9.87 16.78 -6.27
CA VAL A 117 -10.66 17.47 -5.26
C VAL A 117 -11.13 18.77 -5.89
N LYS A 118 -12.41 19.12 -5.69
CA LYS A 118 -13.02 20.30 -6.32
C LYS A 118 -12.26 21.57 -5.87
N GLY A 119 -11.86 22.40 -6.83
CA GLY A 119 -11.11 23.64 -6.58
C GLY A 119 -9.58 23.47 -6.46
N GLU A 120 -9.07 22.24 -6.54
CA GLU A 120 -7.64 21.94 -6.42
C GLU A 120 -7.03 21.45 -7.75
N PRO A 121 -5.72 21.67 -7.98
CA PRO A 121 -5.06 21.15 -9.17
C PRO A 121 -5.10 19.62 -9.19
N SER A 122 -5.59 19.04 -10.30
CA SER A 122 -5.61 17.59 -10.54
C SER A 122 -4.29 17.05 -11.08
N ARG A 123 -3.48 17.93 -11.69
CA ARG A 123 -2.12 17.66 -12.19
C ARG A 123 -1.26 18.92 -12.14
N ALA A 124 0.06 18.76 -12.08
CA ALA A 124 1.03 19.86 -12.13
C ALA A 124 2.35 19.42 -12.78
N ARG A 125 3.17 20.38 -13.22
CA ARG A 125 4.55 20.08 -13.63
C ARG A 125 5.41 19.87 -12.38
N PRO A 126 6.46 19.04 -12.44
CA PRO A 126 7.42 18.84 -11.35
C PRO A 126 7.99 20.16 -10.78
N ARG A 127 8.31 21.13 -11.64
CA ARG A 127 8.81 22.46 -11.23
C ARG A 127 7.84 23.26 -10.35
N ASP A 128 6.54 23.00 -10.46
CA ASP A 128 5.50 23.66 -9.66
C ASP A 128 5.24 22.93 -8.33
N CYS A 129 6.00 21.85 -8.08
CA CYS A 129 5.89 20.99 -6.92
C CYS A 129 7.14 21.12 -6.05
N ARG A 130 6.95 21.27 -4.75
CA ARG A 130 8.03 21.18 -3.75
C ARG A 130 7.82 19.93 -2.91
N LEU A 131 8.83 19.06 -2.84
CA LEU A 131 8.77 17.87 -1.99
C LEU A 131 8.60 18.29 -0.51
N LEU A 132 7.65 17.64 0.17
CA LEU A 132 7.45 17.76 1.61
C LEU A 132 7.85 16.47 2.33
N GLU A 133 7.36 15.34 1.83
CA GLU A 133 7.69 14.02 2.36
C GLU A 133 7.95 13.06 1.20
N ARG A 134 9.04 12.29 1.30
CA ARG A 134 9.37 11.24 0.35
C ARG A 134 8.48 10.02 0.59
N GLU A 135 8.09 9.34 -0.48
CA GLU A 135 7.25 8.14 -0.43
C GLU A 135 7.71 7.14 0.65
N ARG A 136 6.74 6.61 1.40
CA ARG A 136 6.95 5.41 2.20
C ARG A 136 6.54 4.19 1.37
N THR A 137 7.38 3.17 1.36
CA THR A 137 7.13 1.91 0.62
C THR A 137 5.89 1.19 1.15
N ILE A 138 5.67 1.29 2.45
CA ILE A 138 4.63 0.59 3.19
C ILE A 138 3.55 1.61 3.54
N VAL A 139 2.32 1.30 3.20
CA VAL A 139 1.13 2.06 3.57
C VAL A 139 0.37 1.25 4.60
N TRP A 140 0.06 1.90 5.71
CA TRP A 140 -0.73 1.36 6.81
C TRP A 140 -2.08 2.07 6.77
N GLU A 141 -3.15 1.34 6.57
CA GLU A 141 -4.51 1.86 6.64
C GLU A 141 -5.22 1.16 7.79
N GLN A 142 -5.74 1.93 8.76
CA GLN A 142 -6.53 1.35 9.84
C GLN A 142 -7.84 0.84 9.25
N VAL A 143 -8.14 -0.44 9.52
CA VAL A 143 -9.43 -1.03 9.13
C VAL A 143 -10.46 -0.53 10.14
N ALA A 144 -11.43 0.23 9.65
CA ALA A 144 -12.56 0.73 10.42
C ALA A 144 -13.62 -0.35 10.66
#